data_AF-A0A842QSP1-F1
#
_entry.id   AF-A0A842QSP1-F1
#
_cell.length_a   1.000
_cell.length_b   1.000
_cell.length_c   1.000
_cell.angle_alpha   90.00
_cell.angle_beta   90.00
_cell.angle_gamma   90.00
#
_symmetry.space_group_name_H-M   'P 1'
#
loop_
_entity.id
_entity.type
_entity.pdbx_description
1 polymer ?
#
loop_
_entity_poly.entity_id
_entity_poly.type
_entity_poly.pdbx_seq_one_letter_code
_entity_poly.pdbx_strand_id
1 'polypeptide(L)' 'MKPLIGITSRYSSENKRYNLPDVYAKAIQRNGGTPIVIPPLYEAEYQQLYESVEGVLFTGGPDVDPILYG' A
#
# COMPACT_ATOMS: atom_id res chain seq x y z
N MET A 1 4.02 21.61 2.21
CA MET A 1 3.55 20.40 2.93
C MET A 1 4.30 19.21 2.38
N LYS A 2 4.46 18.12 3.14
CA LYS A 2 5.06 16.88 2.64
C LYS A 2 4.00 16.08 1.86
N PRO A 3 4.30 15.51 0.68
CA PRO A 3 3.31 14.76 -0.08
C PRO A 3 2.86 13.52 0.69
N LEU A 4 1.55 13.29 0.77
CA LEU A 4 0.99 12.08 1.38
C LEU A 4 1.03 10.91 0.38
N ILE A 5 1.77 9.86 0.70
CA ILE A 5 1.99 8.71 -0.18
C ILE A 5 1.36 7.45 0.43
N GLY A 6 0.39 6.88 -0.28
CA GLY A 6 -0.23 5.61 0.07
C GLY A 6 0.71 4.43 -0.19
N ILE A 7 0.80 3.48 0.75
CA ILE A 7 1.59 2.25 0.62
C ILE A 7 0.64 1.07 0.76
N THR A 8 0.57 0.23 -0.26
CA THR A 8 -0.21 -1.02 -0.18
C THR A 8 0.40 -1.95 0.87
N SER A 9 -0.40 -2.55 1.74
CA SER A 9 0.05 -3.62 2.63
C SER A 9 -0.48 -4.97 2.19
N ARG A 10 0.08 -6.05 2.75
CA ARG A 10 -0.36 -7.42 2.46
C ARG A 10 -1.08 -8.02 3.65
N TYR A 11 -2.06 -8.88 3.38
CA TYR A 11 -2.68 -9.72 4.39
C TYR A 11 -1.89 -11.03 4.54
N SER A 12 -1.47 -11.36 5.76
CA SER A 12 -0.96 -12.69 6.11
C SER A 12 -2.09 -13.54 6.65
N SER A 13 -2.47 -14.58 5.90
CA SER A 13 -3.48 -15.56 6.31
C SER A 13 -3.03 -16.39 7.52
N GLU A 14 -1.74 -16.72 7.60
CA GLU A 14 -1.15 -17.46 8.73
C GLU A 14 -1.40 -16.77 10.07
N ASN A 15 -1.17 -15.45 10.11
CA ASN A 15 -1.22 -14.67 11.35
C ASN A 15 -2.46 -13.78 11.46
N LYS A 16 -3.35 -13.81 10.46
CA LYS A 16 -4.54 -12.95 10.33
C LYS A 16 -4.24 -11.46 10.54
N ARG A 17 -3.15 -10.97 9.94
CA ARG A 17 -2.65 -9.60 10.13
C ARG A 17 -2.30 -8.95 8.82
N TYR A 18 -2.58 -7.66 8.71
CA TYR A 18 -1.95 -6.81 7.72
C TYR A 18 -0.50 -6.53 8.15
N ASN A 19 0.43 -6.63 7.20
CA ASN A 19 1.82 -6.32 7.47
C ASN A 19 2.47 -5.64 6.25
N LEU A 20 3.54 -4.90 6.55
CA LEU A 20 4.30 -4.11 5.60
C LEU A 20 5.76 -4.07 6.09
N PRO A 21 6.75 -4.43 5.26
CA PRO A 21 8.15 -4.18 5.59
C PRO A 21 8.40 -2.68 5.80
N ASP A 22 9.04 -2.33 6.90
CA ASP A 22 9.28 -0.94 7.32
C ASP A 22 10.10 -0.12 6.32
N VAL A 23 10.90 -0.79 5.47
CA VAL A 23 11.71 -0.17 4.42
C VAL A 23 10.90 0.73 3.49
N TYR A 24 9.64 0.38 3.18
CA TYR A 24 8.79 1.19 2.30
C TYR A 24 8.43 2.53 2.95
N ALA A 25 7.97 2.51 4.20
CA ALA A 25 7.65 3.72 4.96
C ALA A 25 8.91 4.58 5.20
N LYS A 26 10.03 3.94 5.56
CA LYS A 26 11.32 4.62 5.78
C LYS A 26 11.85 5.27 4.49
N ALA A 27 11.69 4.64 3.34
CA ALA A 27 12.12 5.20 2.05
C ALA A 27 11.34 6.48 1.72
N ILE A 28 10.02 6.50 1.91
CA ILE A 28 9.20 7.70 1.72
C ILE A 28 9.60 8.82 2.68
N GLN A 29 9.76 8.50 3.97
CA GLN A 29 10.17 9.49 4.98
C GLN A 29 11.53 10.12 4.66
N ARG A 30 12.51 9.31 4.22
CA ARG A 30 13.85 9.77 3.84
C ARG A 30 13.86 10.69 2.62
N ASN A 31 12.84 10.60 1.77
CA ASN A 31 12.69 11.43 0.57
C ASN A 31 11.66 12.56 0.76
N GLY A 32 11.30 12.89 2.00
CA GLY A 32 10.48 14.05 2.32
C GLY A 32 8.97 13.84 2.18
N GLY A 33 8.49 12.61 1.97
CA GLY A 33 7.06 12.29 1.95
C GLY A 33 6.52 11.86 3.32
N THR A 34 5.19 11.80 3.42
CA THR A 34 4.45 11.25 4.57
C THR A 34 3.83 9.92 4.16
N PRO A 35 4.21 8.78 4.75
CA PRO A 35 3.63 7.49 4.40
C PRO A 35 2.29 7.25 5.11
N ILE A 36 1.31 6.69 4.40
CA ILE A 36 0.08 6.12 4.97
C ILE A 36 -0.10 4.69 4.47
N VAL A 37 -0.38 3.75 5.37
CA VAL A 37 -0.57 2.33 5.02
C VAL A 37 -2.02 2.10 4.60
N ILE A 38 -2.20 1.54 3.41
CA ILE A 38 -3.51 1.16 2.86
C ILE A 38 -3.62 -0.37 2.97
N PRO A 39 -4.51 -0.91 3.83
CA PRO A 39 -4.81 -2.33 3.86
C PRO A 39 -5.56 -2.78 2.60
N PRO A 40 -5.50 -4.07 2.25
CA PRO A 40 -6.36 -4.61 1.22
C PRO A 40 -7.80 -4.60 1.75
N LEU A 41 -8.62 -3.69 1.23
CA LEU A 41 -10.01 -3.43 1.62
C LEU A 41 -10.99 -3.86 0.51
N TYR A 42 -12.28 -3.59 0.68
CA TYR A 42 -13.28 -3.75 -0.39
C TYR A 42 -13.29 -2.54 -1.34
N GLU A 43 -13.82 -2.73 -2.55
CA GLU A 43 -13.75 -1.75 -3.65
C GLU A 43 -14.20 -0.33 -3.28
N ALA A 44 -15.32 -0.19 -2.56
CA ALA A 44 -15.87 1.11 -2.19
C ALA A 44 -14.92 1.94 -1.30
N GLU A 45 -14.08 1.29 -0.49
CA GLU A 45 -13.20 1.94 0.48
C GLU A 45 -11.88 2.39 -0.17
N TYR A 46 -11.48 1.75 -1.28
CA TYR A 46 -10.27 2.13 -2.01
C TYR A 46 -10.38 3.50 -2.66
N GLN A 47 -11.53 3.80 -3.27
CA GLN A 47 -11.68 5.05 -4.01
C GLN A 47 -11.47 6.25 -3.10
N GLN A 48 -12.12 6.26 -1.94
CA GLN A 48 -11.97 7.33 -0.95
C GLN A 48 -10.52 7.47 -0.46
N LEU A 49 -9.82 6.36 -0.23
CA LEU A 49 -8.43 6.39 0.22
C LEU A 49 -7.48 6.87 -0.88
N TYR A 50 -7.68 6.46 -2.12
CA TYR A 50 -6.84 6.88 -3.24
C TYR A 50 -7.06 8.35 -3.61
N GLU A 51 -8.27 8.87 -3.46
CA GLU A 51 -8.53 10.32 -3.60
C GLU A 51 -7.86 11.15 -2.49
N SER A 52 -7.51 10.55 -1.35
CA SER A 52 -6.87 11.25 -0.23
C SER A 52 -5.35 11.36 -0.31
N VAL A 53 -4.70 10.64 -1.23
CA VAL A 53 -3.23 10.59 -1.35
C VAL A 53 -2.74 11.22 -2.65
N GLU A 54 -1.52 11.77 -2.63
CA GLU A 54 -0.88 12.42 -3.78
C GLU A 54 -0.11 11.43 -4.66
N GLY A 55 0.04 10.18 -4.21
CA GLY A 55 0.68 9.11 -4.94
C GLY A 55 0.56 7.77 -4.22
N VAL A 56 0.78 6.68 -4.94
CA VAL A 56 0.71 5.32 -4.41
C VAL A 56 2.00 4.56 -4.74
N LEU A 57 2.55 3.91 -3.72
CA LEU A 57 3.64 2.95 -3.83
C LEU A 57 3.10 1.53 -3.71
N PHE A 58 3.08 0.82 -4.83
CA PHE A 58 2.82 -0.61 -4.84
C PHE A 58 4.04 -1.36 -4.31
N THR A 59 3.83 -2.11 -3.23
CA THR A 59 4.88 -2.92 -2.62
C THR A 59 5.11 -4.20 -3.40
N GLY A 60 6.34 -4.71 -3.38
CA GLY A 60 6.62 -6.04 -3.91
C GLY A 60 5.86 -7.15 -3.16
N GLY A 61 5.74 -8.31 -3.80
CA GLY A 61 4.96 -9.43 -3.32
C GLY A 61 5.10 -10.65 -4.22
N PRO A 62 4.29 -11.70 -3.99
CA PRO A 62 4.19 -12.83 -4.90
C PRO A 62 3.64 -12.41 -6.27
N ASP A 63 3.78 -13.30 -7.24
CA ASP A 63 3.25 -13.08 -8.58
C ASP A 63 1.73 -12.93 -8.56
N VAL A 64 1.22 -12.05 -9.44
CA VAL A 64 -0.22 -11.91 -9.69
C VAL A 64 -0.72 -13.18 -10.38
N ASP A 65 -1.94 -13.61 -10.05
CA ASP A 65 -2.57 -14.74 -10.73
C ASP A 65 -2.67 -14.49 -12.24
N PRO A 66 -2.10 -15.38 -13.10
CA PRO A 66 -2.19 -15.25 -14.55
C PRO A 66 -3.60 -15.08 -15.12
N ILE A 67 -4.64 -15.60 -14.45
CA ILE A 67 -6.03 -15.42 -14.86
C ILE A 67 -6.43 -13.94 -14.93
N LEU A 68 -5.79 -13.08 -14.13
CA LEU A 68 -6.10 -11.65 -14.08
C LEU A 68 -5.48 -10.84 -15.22
N TYR A 69 -4.54 -11.42 -15.99
CA TYR A 69 -3.86 -10.73 -17.09
C TYR A 69 -3.74 -11.55 -18.38
N GLY A 70 -4.52 -12.64 -18.50
CA GLY A 70 -4.58 -13.53 -19.67
C GLY A 70 -5.26 -12.92 -20.88
#